data_AF-A0A0S8HTU0-F1
#
_entry.id   AF-A0A0S8HTU0-F1
#
_cell.length_a   1.000
_cell.length_b   1.000
_cell.length_c   1.000
_cell.angle_alpha   90.00
_cell.angle_beta   90.00
_cell.angle_gamma   90.00
#
_symmetry.space_group_name_H-M   'P 1'
#
loop_
_entity.id
_entity.type
_entity.pdbx_description
1 polymer ?
#
loop_
_entity_poly.entity_id
_entity_poly.type
_entity_poly.pdbx_seq_one_letter_code
_entity_poly.pdbx_strand_id
1 'polypeptide(L)'
;MPGLTKEQIEFIKNDLIKKSLSRSFLFNEYVDHICCDVENLMYKGKSFEDAYKMVSSEIGDSQLKNAQQETLYLLNHKYIIIKKILYLAALFFIISWIINIQGTANWMGLVSFIILSTVYLKLAVDFFRERRYETINILYSVLMFLGFVGTITGIILIFLNRNFGIETSGHGVDFTVFAWFFLSIVCFLYYSREYRTSIDPVAVRKNLRFTRIAGFNLFLSGLSVLTFPLYSLVSGYIFYLITIILVLDILLLIFLLIKRYMNNSLIVAMVMGSFMIVFIHSGFRQKLPGGSPKMHTMTVKVIPENLPEQHTVYLYMYYNRFPEYKITVPMKLSGDSTFTNSWPSYAYKGYLIYLVGKDSLQANRVIMDNRSKLDSIYLDIPKNLEYHINY
;
A
#
# COMPACT_ATOMS: atom_id res chain seq x y z
N MET A 1 -17.00 51.58 27.79
CA MET A 1 -17.01 51.27 26.34
C MET A 1 -18.31 50.54 26.05
N PRO A 2 -19.15 50.97 25.09
CA PRO A 2 -20.35 50.22 24.73
C PRO A 2 -19.92 49.01 23.90
N GLY A 3 -19.68 47.88 24.56
CA GLY A 3 -19.58 46.58 23.88
C GLY A 3 -20.97 46.06 23.52
N LEU A 4 -21.03 45.17 22.54
CA LEU A 4 -22.28 44.50 22.19
C LEU A 4 -22.84 43.71 23.38
N THR A 5 -24.15 43.80 23.61
CA THR A 5 -24.82 42.95 24.60
C THR A 5 -24.93 41.52 24.06
N LYS A 6 -25.08 40.54 24.97
CA LYS A 6 -25.29 39.13 24.57
C LYS A 6 -26.50 38.98 23.66
N GLU A 7 -27.55 39.76 23.91
CA GLU A 7 -28.79 39.76 23.12
C GLU A 7 -28.54 40.27 21.69
N GLN A 8 -27.71 41.30 21.53
CA GLN A 8 -27.33 41.83 20.22
C GLN A 8 -26.46 40.84 19.42
N ILE A 9 -25.52 40.17 20.08
CA ILE A 9 -24.72 39.10 19.45
C ILE A 9 -25.62 37.94 19.01
N GLU A 10 -26.57 37.55 19.86
CA GLU A 10 -27.51 36.48 19.53
C GLU A 10 -28.47 36.88 18.41
N PHE A 11 -28.86 38.16 18.34
CA PHE A 11 -29.61 38.72 17.22
C PHE A 11 -28.83 38.59 15.90
N ILE A 12 -27.56 39.01 15.89
CA ILE A 12 -26.67 38.89 14.71
C ILE A 12 -26.55 37.42 14.27
N LYS A 13 -26.30 36.51 15.21
CA LYS A 13 -26.22 35.07 14.93
C LYS A 13 -27.50 34.53 14.30
N ASN A 14 -28.65 34.86 14.89
CA ASN A 14 -29.94 34.38 14.41
C ASN A 14 -30.28 34.94 13.03
N ASP A 15 -29.93 36.19 12.74
CA ASP A 15 -30.12 36.77 11.41
C ASP A 15 -29.23 36.09 10.35
N LEU A 16 -27.95 35.84 10.67
CA LEU A 16 -27.04 35.11 9.78
C LEU A 16 -27.49 33.65 9.54
N ILE A 17 -28.02 32.99 10.57
CA ILE A 17 -28.63 31.65 10.44
C ILE A 17 -29.81 31.70 9.46
N LYS A 18 -30.70 32.70 9.57
CA LYS A 18 -31.82 32.90 8.65
C LYS A 18 -31.35 33.17 7.22
N LYS A 19 -30.22 33.86 7.05
CA LYS A 19 -29.54 34.08 5.76
C LYS A 19 -28.78 32.84 5.24
N SER A 20 -29.06 31.64 5.77
CA SER A 20 -28.53 30.34 5.33
C SER A 20 -27.03 30.09 5.63
N LEU A 21 -26.43 30.86 6.53
CA LEU A 21 -25.00 30.71 6.89
C LEU A 21 -24.73 29.69 7.99
N SER A 22 -25.77 29.05 8.54
CA SER A 22 -25.67 28.14 9.68
C SER A 22 -24.78 26.91 9.49
N ARG A 23 -24.34 26.63 8.26
CA ARG A 23 -23.51 25.45 7.90
C ARG A 23 -22.08 25.78 7.50
N SER A 24 -21.66 27.04 7.61
CA SER A 24 -20.29 27.44 7.29
C SER A 24 -19.35 27.17 8.46
N PHE A 25 -18.20 26.53 8.21
CA PHE A 25 -17.10 26.48 9.17
C PHE A 25 -16.64 27.88 9.59
N LEU A 26 -16.83 28.88 8.71
CA LEU A 26 -16.51 30.28 8.94
C LEU A 26 -17.62 31.03 9.69
N PHE A 27 -18.73 30.38 10.09
CA PHE A 27 -19.87 31.07 10.70
C PHE A 27 -19.46 31.90 11.92
N ASN A 28 -18.65 31.33 12.81
CA ASN A 28 -18.19 32.04 14.00
C ASN A 28 -17.24 33.20 13.66
N GLU A 29 -16.36 33.04 12.67
CA GLU A 29 -15.48 34.12 12.19
C GLU A 29 -16.28 35.26 11.55
N TYR A 30 -17.33 34.93 10.79
CA TYR A 30 -18.24 35.93 10.22
C TYR A 30 -19.03 36.69 11.29
N VAL A 31 -19.53 35.97 12.31
CA VAL A 31 -20.20 36.61 13.45
C VAL A 31 -19.24 37.57 14.14
N ASP A 32 -18.00 37.14 14.39
CA ASP A 32 -16.98 37.97 15.06
C ASP A 32 -16.61 39.21 14.24
N HIS A 33 -16.44 39.07 12.93
CA HIS A 33 -16.16 40.19 12.03
C HIS A 33 -17.31 41.20 12.01
N ILE A 34 -18.56 40.72 11.90
CA ILE A 34 -19.75 41.58 11.92
C ILE A 34 -19.88 42.29 13.26
N CYS A 35 -19.63 41.59 14.37
CA CYS A 35 -19.61 42.19 15.70
C CYS A 35 -18.58 43.32 15.77
N CYS A 36 -17.33 43.09 15.32
CA CYS A 36 -16.28 44.11 15.30
C CYS A 36 -16.66 45.35 14.48
N ASP A 37 -17.25 45.15 13.30
CA ASP A 37 -17.65 46.26 12.43
C ASP A 37 -18.82 47.06 13.03
N VAL A 38 -19.79 46.38 13.65
CA VAL A 38 -20.91 47.02 14.36
C VAL A 38 -20.41 47.82 15.55
N GLU A 39 -19.51 47.25 16.36
CA GLU A 39 -18.88 47.94 17.49
C GLU A 39 -18.15 49.19 17.01
N ASN A 40 -17.37 49.11 15.93
CA ASN A 40 -16.68 50.27 15.33
C ASN A 40 -17.62 51.40 14.92
N LEU A 41 -18.81 51.09 14.41
CA LEU A 41 -19.82 52.10 14.08
C LEU A 41 -20.54 52.66 15.31
N MET A 42 -20.81 51.82 16.31
CA MET A 42 -21.35 52.25 17.60
C MET A 42 -20.37 53.20 18.32
N TYR A 43 -19.06 52.94 18.24
CA TYR A 43 -18.02 53.86 18.73
C TYR A 43 -18.04 55.23 18.04
N LYS A 44 -18.49 55.28 16.79
CA LYS A 44 -18.69 56.55 16.04
C LYS A 44 -20.03 57.23 16.35
N GLY A 45 -20.76 56.76 17.36
CA GLY A 45 -22.01 57.35 17.83
C GLY A 45 -23.26 56.86 17.09
N LYS A 46 -23.19 55.77 16.33
CA LYS A 46 -24.39 55.15 15.72
C LYS A 46 -25.13 54.26 16.73
N SER A 47 -26.45 54.17 16.56
CA SER A 47 -27.24 53.15 17.27
C SER A 47 -26.85 51.75 16.79
N PHE A 48 -27.14 50.72 17.58
CA PHE A 48 -26.91 49.34 17.18
C PHE A 48 -27.66 48.99 15.90
N GLU A 49 -28.92 49.40 15.81
CA GLU A 49 -29.80 49.14 14.66
C GLU A 49 -29.23 49.78 13.39
N ASP A 50 -28.77 51.04 13.47
CA ASP A 50 -28.17 51.74 12.33
C ASP A 50 -26.82 51.14 11.95
N ALA A 51 -25.98 50.82 12.94
CA ALA A 51 -24.68 50.20 12.73
C ALA A 51 -24.82 48.82 12.05
N TYR A 52 -25.70 47.96 12.58
CA TYR A 52 -25.98 46.65 12.00
C TYR A 52 -26.58 46.75 10.61
N LYS A 53 -27.52 47.67 10.38
CA LYS A 53 -28.11 47.89 9.07
C LYS A 53 -27.05 48.32 8.04
N MET A 54 -26.12 49.19 8.42
CA MET A 54 -25.01 49.60 7.55
C MET A 54 -24.09 48.41 7.23
N VAL A 55 -23.58 47.70 8.24
CA VAL A 55 -22.68 46.54 8.04
C VAL A 55 -23.37 45.44 7.24
N SER A 56 -24.62 45.10 7.56
CA SER A 56 -25.38 44.06 6.86
C SER A 56 -25.74 44.45 5.41
N SER A 57 -25.76 45.74 5.08
CA SER A 57 -25.98 46.23 3.71
C SER A 57 -24.69 46.24 2.88
N GLU A 58 -23.54 46.45 3.51
CA GLU A 58 -22.23 46.36 2.87
C GLU A 58 -21.86 44.90 2.56
N ILE A 59 -22.15 44.00 3.50
CA ILE A 59 -21.99 42.56 3.32
C ILE A 59 -23.18 42.04 2.53
N GLY A 60 -23.21 42.34 1.23
CA GLY A 60 -24.28 41.88 0.35
C GLY A 60 -24.44 40.36 0.42
N ASP A 61 -25.69 39.88 0.41
CA ASP A 61 -26.01 38.44 0.49
C ASP A 61 -25.28 37.61 -0.58
N SER A 62 -24.93 38.24 -1.72
CA SER A 62 -24.12 37.63 -2.78
C SER A 62 -22.67 37.37 -2.37
N GLN A 63 -22.02 38.27 -1.62
CA GLN A 63 -20.63 38.12 -1.19
C GLN A 63 -20.49 36.99 -0.17
N LEU A 64 -21.40 36.92 0.80
CA LEU A 64 -21.46 35.83 1.79
C LEU A 64 -21.68 34.47 1.11
N LYS A 65 -22.62 34.42 0.15
CA LYS A 65 -22.88 33.21 -0.62
C LYS A 65 -21.68 32.80 -1.46
N ASN A 66 -21.00 33.74 -2.10
CA ASN A 66 -19.82 33.49 -2.91
C ASN A 66 -18.65 32.98 -2.06
N ALA A 67 -18.36 33.61 -0.92
CA ALA A 67 -17.30 33.17 -0.01
C ALA A 67 -17.56 31.77 0.56
N GLN A 68 -18.83 31.46 0.91
CA GLN A 68 -19.21 30.11 1.31
C GLN A 68 -19.06 29.10 0.17
N GLN A 69 -19.47 29.46 -1.05
CA GLN A 69 -19.31 28.62 -2.24
C GLN A 69 -17.85 28.37 -2.58
N GLU A 70 -16.99 29.38 -2.51
CA GLU A 70 -15.55 29.27 -2.72
C GLU A 70 -14.91 28.38 -1.67
N THR A 71 -15.28 28.54 -0.40
CA THR A 71 -14.77 27.72 0.70
C THR A 71 -15.18 26.25 0.53
N LEU A 72 -16.46 25.99 0.22
CA LEU A 72 -16.96 24.65 -0.08
C LEU A 72 -16.30 24.06 -1.32
N TYR A 73 -16.05 24.88 -2.34
CA TYR A 73 -15.35 24.48 -3.54
C TYR A 73 -13.91 24.08 -3.23
N LEU A 74 -13.17 24.89 -2.46
CA LEU A 74 -11.79 24.60 -2.05
C LEU A 74 -11.68 23.35 -1.18
N LEU A 75 -12.63 23.15 -0.25
CA LEU A 75 -12.71 21.93 0.55
C LEU A 75 -12.99 20.71 -0.32
N ASN A 76 -14.01 20.78 -1.18
CA ASN A 76 -14.36 19.69 -2.09
C ASN A 76 -13.22 19.36 -3.06
N HIS A 77 -12.53 20.37 -3.59
CA HIS A 77 -11.44 20.18 -4.55
C HIS A 77 -10.27 19.39 -3.95
N LYS A 78 -9.90 19.65 -2.68
CA LYS A 78 -8.85 18.88 -1.97
C LYS A 78 -9.21 17.39 -1.89
N TYR A 79 -10.45 17.08 -1.50
CA TYR A 79 -10.91 15.69 -1.38
C TYR A 79 -11.04 14.99 -2.74
N ILE A 80 -11.45 15.73 -3.78
CA ILE A 80 -11.52 15.22 -5.15
C ILE A 80 -10.13 14.83 -5.67
N ILE A 81 -9.10 15.64 -5.41
CA ILE A 81 -7.72 15.33 -5.82
C ILE A 81 -7.25 14.02 -5.18
N ILE A 82 -7.35 13.89 -3.85
CA ILE A 82 -6.90 12.68 -3.15
C ILE A 82 -7.62 11.44 -3.70
N LYS A 83 -8.93 11.54 -3.93
CA LYS A 83 -9.72 10.45 -4.51
C LYS A 83 -9.26 10.06 -5.91
N LYS A 84 -9.00 11.04 -6.78
CA LYS A 84 -8.48 10.79 -8.14
C LYS A 84 -7.11 10.11 -8.11
N ILE A 85 -6.20 10.58 -7.25
CA ILE A 85 -4.87 9.98 -7.07
C ILE A 85 -5.00 8.54 -6.56
N LEU A 86 -5.92 8.28 -5.65
CA LEU A 86 -6.13 6.94 -5.11
C LEU A 86 -6.71 5.97 -6.15
N TYR A 87 -7.67 6.42 -6.97
CA TYR A 87 -8.13 5.63 -8.11
C TYR A 87 -7.05 5.39 -9.16
N LEU A 88 -6.19 6.39 -9.39
CA LEU A 88 -5.04 6.23 -10.26
C LEU A 88 -4.08 5.16 -9.71
N ALA A 89 -3.81 5.16 -8.40
CA ALA A 89 -3.02 4.12 -7.76
C ALA A 89 -3.65 2.72 -7.95
N ALA A 90 -4.96 2.57 -7.70
CA ALA A 90 -5.66 1.31 -7.98
C ALA A 90 -5.57 0.88 -9.44
N LEU A 91 -5.73 1.83 -10.36
CA LEU A 91 -5.68 1.55 -11.79
C LEU A 91 -4.30 1.04 -12.18
N PHE A 92 -3.23 1.74 -11.80
CA PHE A 92 -1.85 1.27 -12.05
C PHE A 92 -1.57 -0.08 -11.39
N PHE A 93 -2.13 -0.31 -10.20
CA PHE A 93 -2.04 -1.60 -9.54
C PHE A 93 -2.73 -2.68 -10.39
N ILE A 94 -4.01 -2.52 -10.73
CA ILE A 94 -4.76 -3.49 -11.55
C ILE A 94 -4.06 -3.72 -12.90
N ILE A 95 -3.58 -2.67 -13.57
CA ILE A 95 -2.84 -2.77 -14.82
C ILE A 95 -1.53 -3.53 -14.63
N SER A 96 -0.75 -3.25 -13.58
CA SER A 96 0.46 -4.00 -13.23
C SER A 96 0.16 -5.50 -13.10
N TRP A 97 -1.02 -5.84 -12.58
CA TRP A 97 -1.46 -7.21 -12.41
C TRP A 97 -1.92 -7.89 -13.71
N ILE A 98 -2.68 -7.19 -14.56
CA ILE A 98 -3.18 -7.71 -15.84
C ILE A 98 -2.04 -7.84 -16.86
N ILE A 99 -1.22 -6.80 -17.00
CA ILE A 99 -0.16 -6.69 -18.01
C ILE A 99 1.14 -7.28 -17.47
N ASN A 100 1.08 -8.42 -16.77
CA ASN A 100 2.25 -9.02 -16.17
C ASN A 100 3.15 -9.74 -17.20
N ILE A 101 3.57 -8.97 -18.20
CA ILE A 101 4.48 -9.30 -19.28
C ILE A 101 5.90 -9.20 -18.71
N GLN A 102 6.42 -10.34 -18.26
CA GLN A 102 7.84 -10.70 -18.28
C GLN A 102 8.88 -9.65 -17.79
N GLY A 103 8.53 -8.82 -16.79
CA GLY A 103 9.48 -7.95 -16.05
C GLY A 103 9.07 -6.49 -15.92
N THR A 104 8.35 -5.91 -16.89
CA THR A 104 7.92 -4.50 -16.85
C THR A 104 6.80 -4.24 -15.84
N ALA A 105 5.98 -5.24 -15.56
CA ALA A 105 4.87 -5.12 -14.60
C ALA A 105 5.30 -4.85 -13.15
N ASN A 106 6.53 -5.22 -12.76
CA ASN A 106 7.05 -4.86 -11.43
C ASN A 106 7.17 -3.36 -11.25
N TRP A 107 7.44 -2.60 -12.31
CA TRP A 107 7.58 -1.15 -12.27
C TRP A 107 6.23 -0.44 -12.12
N MET A 108 5.19 -0.90 -12.81
CA MET A 108 3.84 -0.34 -12.64
C MET A 108 3.31 -0.57 -11.22
N GLY A 109 3.63 -1.73 -10.63
CA GLY A 109 3.33 -2.00 -9.22
C GLY A 109 4.06 -1.03 -8.30
N LEU A 110 5.37 -0.84 -8.49
CA LEU A 110 6.15 0.15 -7.74
C LEU A 110 5.54 1.56 -7.85
N VAL A 111 5.20 2.00 -9.06
CA VAL A 111 4.56 3.31 -9.31
C VAL A 111 3.24 3.42 -8.55
N SER A 112 2.40 2.38 -8.55
CA SER A 112 1.13 2.41 -7.80
C SER A 112 1.33 2.65 -6.29
N PHE A 113 2.36 2.04 -5.70
CA PHE A 113 2.70 2.22 -4.28
C PHE A 113 3.37 3.56 -3.99
N ILE A 114 4.15 4.12 -4.93
CA ILE A 114 4.68 5.49 -4.82
C ILE A 114 3.51 6.49 -4.82
N ILE A 115 2.53 6.31 -5.71
CA ILE A 115 1.32 7.14 -5.75
C ILE A 115 0.53 7.01 -4.43
N LEU A 116 0.32 5.78 -3.93
CA LEU A 116 -0.34 5.54 -2.64
C LEU A 116 0.43 6.21 -1.48
N SER A 117 1.74 6.08 -1.47
CA SER A 117 2.61 6.73 -0.47
C SER A 117 2.48 8.26 -0.52
N THR A 118 2.38 8.83 -1.72
CA THR A 118 2.16 10.27 -1.90
C THR A 118 0.82 10.72 -1.30
N VAL A 119 -0.21 9.87 -1.33
CA VAL A 119 -1.48 10.13 -0.62
C VAL A 119 -1.24 10.19 0.89
N TYR A 120 -0.45 9.27 1.45
CA TYR A 120 -0.12 9.30 2.89
C TYR A 120 0.66 10.55 3.29
N LEU A 121 1.66 10.95 2.48
CA LEU A 121 2.40 12.18 2.70
C LEU A 121 1.47 13.41 2.63
N LYS A 122 0.57 13.46 1.64
CA LYS A 122 -0.38 14.57 1.50
C LYS A 122 -1.32 14.67 2.70
N LEU A 123 -1.87 13.54 3.17
CA LEU A 123 -2.70 13.48 4.37
C LEU A 123 -1.91 13.88 5.62
N ALA A 124 -0.64 13.45 5.74
CA ALA A 124 0.23 13.85 6.84
C ALA A 124 0.44 15.37 6.89
N VAL A 125 0.67 16.01 5.73
CA VAL A 125 0.80 17.46 5.60
C VAL A 125 -0.51 18.19 5.91
N ASP A 126 -1.65 17.65 5.45
CA ASP A 126 -2.96 18.25 5.72
C ASP A 126 -3.28 18.23 7.23
N PHE A 127 -3.08 17.09 7.91
CA PHE A 127 -3.19 17.02 9.38
C PHE A 127 -2.19 17.93 10.09
N PHE A 128 -0.95 18.01 9.60
CA PHE A 128 0.04 18.92 10.16
C PHE A 128 -0.38 20.38 10.07
N ARG A 129 -0.98 20.79 8.95
CA ARG A 129 -1.47 22.16 8.77
C ARG A 129 -2.64 22.46 9.71
N GLU A 130 -3.51 21.47 9.93
CA GLU A 130 -4.65 21.54 10.84
C GLU A 130 -4.27 21.48 12.32
N ARG A 131 -2.98 21.28 12.66
CA ARG A 131 -2.47 21.38 14.04
C ARG A 131 -2.74 22.73 14.70
N ARG A 132 -2.95 23.78 13.90
CA ARG A 132 -3.26 25.13 14.38
C ARG A 132 -4.60 25.19 15.11
N TYR A 133 -5.51 24.27 14.79
CA TYR A 133 -6.80 24.17 15.45
C TYR A 133 -6.72 23.22 16.64
N GLU A 134 -6.10 22.04 16.46
CA GLU A 134 -6.06 21.00 17.48
C GLU A 134 -4.74 20.22 17.53
N THR A 135 -4.20 20.05 18.74
CA THR A 135 -2.92 19.36 18.99
C THR A 135 -2.93 17.88 18.63
N ILE A 136 -4.08 17.20 18.69
CA ILE A 136 -4.21 15.78 18.29
C ILE A 136 -3.87 15.54 16.81
N ASN A 137 -4.01 16.56 15.97
CA ASN A 137 -3.65 16.45 14.55
C ASN A 137 -2.13 16.28 14.34
N ILE A 138 -1.30 16.64 15.33
CA ILE A 138 0.14 16.33 15.33
C ILE A 138 0.34 14.81 15.36
N LEU A 139 -0.38 14.10 16.23
CA LEU A 139 -0.30 12.64 16.31
C LEU A 139 -0.74 12.00 14.99
N TYR A 140 -1.85 12.45 14.40
CA TYR A 140 -2.31 11.95 13.09
C TYR A 140 -1.28 12.19 12.00
N SER A 141 -0.68 13.39 11.97
CA SER A 141 0.37 13.73 11.02
C SER A 141 1.59 12.82 11.16
N VAL A 142 2.09 12.62 12.38
CA VAL A 142 3.25 11.76 12.66
C VAL A 142 2.97 10.31 12.25
N LEU A 143 1.82 9.75 12.62
CA LEU A 143 1.45 8.38 12.26
C LEU A 143 1.28 8.21 10.74
N MET A 144 0.67 9.17 10.05
CA MET A 144 0.56 9.15 8.58
C MET A 144 1.93 9.28 7.91
N PHE A 145 2.83 10.08 8.47
CA PHE A 145 4.21 10.22 7.98
C PHE A 145 5.01 8.92 8.18
N LEU A 146 4.86 8.25 9.34
CA LEU A 146 5.42 6.91 9.55
C LEU A 146 4.86 5.89 8.56
N GLY A 147 3.55 5.97 8.26
CA GLY A 147 2.92 5.18 7.20
C GLY A 147 3.53 5.44 5.82
N PHE A 148 3.78 6.70 5.47
CA PHE A 148 4.47 7.08 4.24
C PHE A 148 5.88 6.48 4.16
N VAL A 149 6.70 6.69 5.19
CA VAL A 149 8.08 6.18 5.25
C VAL A 149 8.11 4.66 5.18
N GLY A 150 7.24 3.98 5.94
CA GLY A 150 7.14 2.52 5.92
C GLY A 150 6.71 1.98 4.56
N THR A 151 5.74 2.61 3.89
CA THR A 151 5.28 2.17 2.56
C THR A 151 6.38 2.33 1.51
N ILE A 152 7.06 3.48 1.47
CA ILE A 152 8.17 3.73 0.54
C ILE A 152 9.35 2.79 0.80
N THR A 153 9.78 2.68 2.06
CA THR A 153 10.91 1.80 2.43
C THR A 153 10.57 0.35 2.09
N GLY A 154 9.37 -0.10 2.48
CA GLY A 154 8.90 -1.45 2.22
C GLY A 154 8.85 -1.78 0.73
N ILE A 155 8.25 -0.91 -0.09
CA ILE A 155 8.17 -1.16 -1.54
C ILE A 155 9.53 -1.11 -2.22
N ILE A 156 10.44 -0.22 -1.81
CA ILE A 156 11.80 -0.17 -2.34
C ILE A 156 12.54 -1.47 -2.02
N LEU A 157 12.47 -1.96 -0.77
CA LEU A 157 13.10 -3.23 -0.39
C LEU A 157 12.51 -4.43 -1.14
N ILE A 158 11.18 -4.49 -1.31
CA ILE A 158 10.51 -5.52 -2.11
C ILE A 158 11.00 -5.45 -3.57
N PHE A 159 11.09 -4.24 -4.11
CA PHE A 159 11.52 -4.01 -5.48
C PHE A 159 12.99 -4.39 -5.70
N LEU A 160 13.87 -4.01 -4.76
CA LEU A 160 15.30 -4.34 -4.80
C LEU A 160 15.54 -5.84 -4.71
N ASN A 161 14.86 -6.52 -3.80
CA ASN A 161 14.93 -7.97 -3.68
C ASN A 161 14.46 -8.67 -4.98
N ARG A 162 13.34 -8.22 -5.55
CA ARG A 162 12.76 -8.88 -6.75
C ARG A 162 13.54 -8.65 -8.03
N ASN A 163 14.05 -7.43 -8.26
CA ASN A 163 14.69 -7.09 -9.54
C ASN A 163 16.21 -7.25 -9.51
N PHE A 164 16.83 -7.00 -8.37
CA PHE A 164 18.29 -7.06 -8.22
C PHE A 164 18.75 -8.23 -7.33
N GLY A 165 17.84 -8.89 -6.63
CA GLY A 165 18.21 -10.03 -5.80
C GLY A 165 18.85 -9.69 -4.47
N ILE A 166 18.71 -8.45 -4.02
CA ILE A 166 19.25 -8.01 -2.74
C ILE A 166 18.50 -8.75 -1.63
N GLU A 167 19.24 -9.52 -0.81
CA GLU A 167 18.66 -10.22 0.34
C GLU A 167 18.18 -9.18 1.37
N THR A 168 16.86 -8.99 1.48
CA THR A 168 16.25 -8.05 2.44
C THR A 168 15.64 -8.74 3.67
N SER A 169 15.90 -10.03 3.85
CA SER A 169 15.36 -10.88 4.95
C SER A 169 13.83 -10.85 5.12
N GLY A 170 13.09 -10.36 4.11
CA GLY A 170 11.64 -10.19 4.19
C GLY A 170 11.19 -8.84 4.77
N HIS A 171 12.09 -7.98 5.26
CA HIS A 171 11.75 -6.72 5.93
C HIS A 171 10.92 -5.75 5.08
N GLY A 172 10.99 -5.86 3.76
CA GLY A 172 10.13 -5.09 2.87
C GLY A 172 8.63 -5.32 3.12
N VAL A 173 8.24 -6.54 3.49
CA VAL A 173 6.87 -6.91 3.88
C VAL A 173 6.51 -6.30 5.23
N ASP A 174 7.44 -6.38 6.18
CA ASP A 174 7.22 -5.90 7.54
C ASP A 174 6.88 -4.40 7.53
N PHE A 175 7.68 -3.60 6.80
CA PHE A 175 7.47 -2.15 6.70
C PHE A 175 6.15 -1.74 6.04
N THR A 176 5.66 -2.49 5.03
CA THR A 176 4.36 -2.19 4.42
C THR A 176 3.21 -2.53 5.37
N VAL A 177 3.29 -3.64 6.10
CA VAL A 177 2.29 -4.01 7.12
C VAL A 177 2.28 -3.02 8.28
N PHE A 178 3.44 -2.55 8.75
CA PHE A 178 3.51 -1.48 9.76
C PHE A 178 2.88 -0.18 9.25
N ALA A 179 3.12 0.19 7.99
CA ALA A 179 2.50 1.35 7.41
C ALA A 179 0.96 1.26 7.37
N TRP A 180 0.44 0.08 6.99
CA TRP A 180 -0.99 -0.20 7.07
C TRP A 180 -1.52 -0.09 8.51
N PHE A 181 -0.80 -0.66 9.48
CA PHE A 181 -1.17 -0.58 10.89
C PHE A 181 -1.28 0.87 11.39
N PHE A 182 -0.30 1.73 11.08
CA PHE A 182 -0.37 3.15 11.44
C PHE A 182 -1.54 3.87 10.79
N LEU A 183 -1.83 3.60 9.51
CA LEU A 183 -3.00 4.15 8.83
C LEU A 183 -4.30 3.72 9.51
N SER A 184 -4.41 2.45 9.91
CA SER A 184 -5.59 1.94 10.61
C SER A 184 -5.77 2.56 12.00
N ILE A 185 -4.67 2.84 12.73
CA ILE A 185 -4.72 3.62 13.99
C ILE A 185 -5.27 5.01 13.73
N VAL A 186 -4.75 5.73 12.73
CA VAL A 186 -5.20 7.09 12.39
C VAL A 186 -6.68 7.09 12.04
N CYS A 187 -7.12 6.17 11.19
CA CYS A 187 -8.53 6.06 10.81
C CYS A 187 -9.42 5.79 12.03
N PHE A 188 -9.01 4.88 12.91
CA PHE A 188 -9.78 4.55 14.11
C PHE A 188 -9.89 5.73 15.07
N LEU A 189 -8.78 6.40 15.36
CA LEU A 189 -8.78 7.56 16.27
C LEU A 189 -9.57 8.74 15.67
N TYR A 190 -9.37 9.02 14.38
CA TYR A 190 -10.08 10.08 13.67
C TYR A 190 -11.59 9.86 13.70
N TYR A 191 -12.09 8.68 13.29
CA TYR A 191 -13.53 8.43 13.29
C TYR A 191 -14.12 8.26 14.69
N SER A 192 -13.37 7.72 15.65
CA SER A 192 -13.79 7.68 17.06
C SER A 192 -14.03 9.07 17.61
N ARG A 193 -13.17 10.01 17.22
CA ARG A 193 -13.29 11.41 17.59
C ARG A 193 -14.47 12.08 16.91
N GLU A 194 -14.57 11.98 15.59
CA GLU A 194 -15.69 12.51 14.81
C GLU A 194 -17.05 11.98 15.28
N TYR A 195 -17.11 10.71 15.70
CA TYR A 195 -18.29 10.14 16.32
C TYR A 195 -18.68 10.83 17.63
N ARG A 196 -17.70 11.16 18.49
CA ARG A 196 -17.95 11.84 19.78
C ARG A 196 -18.32 13.32 19.62
N THR A 197 -17.84 13.98 18.57
CA THR A 197 -18.10 15.42 18.32
C THR A 197 -19.33 15.68 17.46
N SER A 198 -19.84 14.66 16.76
CA SER A 198 -21.02 14.81 15.90
C SER A 198 -22.30 15.05 16.70
N ILE A 199 -23.01 16.13 16.39
CA ILE A 199 -24.32 16.45 16.98
C ILE A 199 -25.47 15.90 16.10
N ASP A 200 -25.30 15.92 14.78
CA ASP A 200 -26.31 15.43 13.84
C ASP A 200 -26.45 13.90 13.92
N PRO A 201 -27.65 13.35 14.22
CA PRO A 201 -27.87 11.90 14.31
C PRO A 201 -27.53 11.12 13.03
N VAL A 202 -27.58 11.76 11.86
CA VAL A 202 -27.15 11.15 10.60
C VAL A 202 -25.62 11.02 10.55
N ALA A 203 -24.91 12.09 10.89
CA ALA A 203 -23.45 12.11 10.99
C ALA A 203 -22.94 11.13 12.06
N VAL A 204 -23.58 11.09 13.24
CA VAL A 204 -23.28 10.14 14.33
C VAL A 204 -23.35 8.70 13.84
N ARG A 205 -24.45 8.29 13.19
CA ARG A 205 -24.61 6.92 12.66
C ARG A 205 -23.58 6.60 11.58
N LYS A 206 -23.26 7.56 10.72
CA LYS A 206 -22.26 7.41 9.67
C LYS A 206 -20.86 7.22 10.26
N ASN A 207 -20.45 8.09 11.17
CA ASN A 207 -19.14 8.05 11.82
C ASN A 207 -19.00 6.79 12.69
N LEU A 208 -20.04 6.37 13.40
CA LEU A 208 -20.05 5.09 14.14
C LEU A 208 -19.75 3.88 13.24
N ARG A 209 -20.33 3.83 12.03
CA ARG A 209 -20.04 2.76 11.07
C ARG A 209 -18.58 2.80 10.63
N PHE A 210 -18.04 3.98 10.32
CA PHE A 210 -16.63 4.11 9.95
C PHE A 210 -15.68 3.76 11.10
N THR A 211 -16.01 4.13 12.34
CA THR A 211 -15.24 3.72 13.52
C THR A 211 -15.21 2.21 13.66
N ARG A 212 -16.35 1.51 13.44
CA ARG A 212 -16.39 0.04 13.47
C ARG A 212 -15.55 -0.60 12.36
N ILE A 213 -15.64 -0.08 11.13
CA ILE A 213 -14.83 -0.58 10.01
C ILE A 213 -13.34 -0.34 10.28
N ALA A 214 -12.96 0.86 10.74
CA ALA A 214 -11.58 1.20 11.06
C ALA A 214 -11.04 0.38 12.25
N GLY A 215 -11.85 0.16 13.29
CA GLY A 215 -11.48 -0.67 14.44
C GLY A 215 -11.26 -2.13 14.06
N PHE A 216 -12.11 -2.67 13.17
CA PHE A 216 -11.91 -4.02 12.64
C PHE A 216 -10.66 -4.13 11.76
N ASN A 217 -10.41 -3.16 10.90
CA ASN A 217 -9.20 -3.14 10.07
C ASN A 217 -7.92 -2.94 10.93
N LEU A 218 -8.00 -2.16 12.01
CA LEU A 218 -6.95 -2.05 13.02
C LEU A 218 -6.68 -3.37 13.73
N PHE A 219 -7.72 -4.13 14.06
CA PHE A 219 -7.56 -5.47 14.62
C PHE A 219 -6.82 -6.40 13.65
N LEU A 220 -7.19 -6.41 12.36
CA LEU A 220 -6.54 -7.24 11.34
C LEU A 220 -5.07 -6.86 11.09
N SER A 221 -4.77 -5.57 11.02
CA SER A 221 -3.38 -5.08 10.87
C SER A 221 -2.55 -5.36 12.13
N GLY A 222 -3.13 -5.19 13.32
CA GLY A 222 -2.48 -5.57 14.58
C GLY A 222 -2.19 -7.07 14.65
N LEU A 223 -3.14 -7.92 14.26
CA LEU A 223 -2.94 -9.37 14.18
C LEU A 223 -1.82 -9.71 13.19
N SER A 224 -1.74 -8.99 12.06
CA SER A 224 -0.68 -9.16 11.06
C SER A 224 0.69 -8.79 11.63
N VAL A 225 0.82 -7.67 12.36
CA VAL A 225 2.06 -7.28 13.03
C VAL A 225 2.49 -8.30 14.09
N LEU A 226 1.55 -8.86 14.85
CA LEU A 226 1.84 -9.89 15.86
C LEU A 226 2.39 -11.19 15.25
N THR A 227 2.20 -11.43 13.94
CA THR A 227 2.77 -12.60 13.28
C THR A 227 4.29 -12.53 13.14
N PHE A 228 4.92 -11.35 13.20
CA PHE A 228 6.37 -11.21 13.01
C PHE A 228 7.20 -11.87 14.12
N PRO A 229 7.00 -11.55 15.42
CA PRO A 229 7.72 -12.25 16.49
C PRO A 229 7.30 -13.73 16.62
N LEU A 230 6.13 -14.10 16.11
CA LEU A 230 5.56 -15.45 16.23
C LEU A 230 5.67 -16.26 14.92
N TYR A 231 6.47 -15.81 13.95
CA TYR A 231 6.46 -16.34 12.58
C TYR A 231 6.64 -17.85 12.52
N SER A 232 7.55 -18.39 13.34
CA SER A 232 7.81 -19.83 13.41
C SER A 232 6.57 -20.64 13.82
N LEU A 233 5.73 -20.09 14.69
CA LEU A 233 4.50 -20.74 15.18
C LEU A 233 3.34 -20.60 14.21
N VAL A 234 3.23 -19.46 13.53
CA VAL A 234 2.04 -19.11 12.73
C VAL A 234 2.23 -19.26 11.22
N SER A 235 3.43 -19.65 10.75
CA SER A 235 3.75 -19.75 9.32
C SER A 235 2.74 -20.56 8.50
N GLY A 236 2.24 -21.68 9.05
CA GLY A 236 1.20 -22.50 8.42
C GLY A 236 -0.17 -21.81 8.30
N TYR A 237 -0.44 -20.80 9.13
CA TYR A 237 -1.72 -20.08 9.18
C TYR A 237 -1.71 -18.75 8.41
N ILE A 238 -0.53 -18.18 8.09
CA ILE A 238 -0.39 -16.89 7.41
C ILE A 238 -1.18 -16.86 6.10
N PHE A 239 -1.19 -17.96 5.33
CA PHE A 239 -1.94 -18.03 4.07
C PHE A 239 -3.45 -17.85 4.27
N TYR A 240 -4.01 -18.48 5.32
CA TYR A 240 -5.44 -18.34 5.64
C TYR A 240 -5.76 -16.92 6.10
N LEU A 241 -4.90 -16.32 6.93
CA LEU A 241 -5.05 -14.95 7.39
C LEU A 241 -5.07 -13.97 6.20
N ILE A 242 -4.09 -14.07 5.29
CA ILE A 242 -4.02 -13.24 4.08
C ILE A 242 -5.29 -13.40 3.23
N THR A 243 -5.76 -14.64 3.05
CA THR A 243 -6.97 -14.92 2.25
C THR A 243 -8.22 -14.29 2.90
N ILE A 244 -8.38 -14.42 4.21
CA ILE A 244 -9.48 -13.84 4.97
C ILE A 244 -9.47 -12.30 4.83
N ILE A 245 -8.31 -11.67 5.05
CA ILE A 245 -8.19 -10.21 4.92
C ILE A 245 -8.52 -9.76 3.50
N LEU A 246 -8.02 -10.45 2.47
CA LEU A 246 -8.28 -10.11 1.07
C LEU A 246 -9.79 -10.15 0.74
N VAL A 247 -10.48 -11.22 1.15
CA VAL A 247 -11.93 -11.36 0.94
C VAL A 247 -12.69 -10.24 1.64
N LEU A 248 -12.31 -9.94 2.89
CA LEU A 248 -12.94 -8.86 3.67
C LEU A 248 -12.72 -7.50 3.02
N ASP A 249 -11.51 -7.20 2.55
CA ASP A 249 -11.21 -5.94 1.87
C ASP A 249 -12.01 -5.78 0.58
N ILE A 250 -12.16 -6.84 -0.22
CA ILE A 250 -13.00 -6.84 -1.42
C ILE A 250 -14.47 -6.55 -1.06
N LEU A 251 -15.00 -7.24 -0.05
CA LEU A 251 -16.38 -7.02 0.42
C LEU A 251 -16.57 -5.58 0.92
N LEU A 252 -15.61 -5.03 1.64
CA LEU A 252 -15.62 -3.65 2.12
C LEU A 252 -15.56 -2.65 0.97
N LEU A 253 -14.71 -2.87 -0.06
CA LEU A 253 -14.65 -2.02 -1.25
C LEU A 253 -15.98 -2.01 -2.00
N ILE A 254 -16.58 -3.19 -2.22
CA ILE A 254 -17.90 -3.33 -2.86
C ILE A 254 -18.96 -2.60 -2.03
N PHE A 255 -18.96 -2.78 -0.71
CA PHE A 255 -19.88 -2.09 0.19
C PHE A 255 -19.74 -0.56 0.11
N LEU A 256 -18.51 -0.04 0.14
CA LEU A 256 -18.23 1.40 0.04
C LEU A 256 -18.66 1.97 -1.32
N LEU A 257 -18.51 1.19 -2.40
CA LEU A 257 -18.94 1.55 -3.74
C LEU A 257 -20.47 1.61 -3.84
N ILE A 258 -21.18 0.57 -3.39
CA ILE A 258 -22.65 0.49 -3.41
C ILE A 258 -23.27 1.62 -2.58
N LYS A 259 -22.72 1.88 -1.38
CA LYS A 259 -23.23 2.95 -0.51
C LYS A 259 -22.77 4.36 -0.90
N ARG A 260 -22.03 4.50 -2.01
CA ARG A 260 -21.42 5.77 -2.46
C ARG A 260 -20.60 6.45 -1.36
N TYR A 261 -20.06 5.66 -0.43
CA TYR A 261 -19.17 6.14 0.65
C TYR A 261 -17.74 6.39 0.18
N MET A 262 -17.47 6.16 -1.10
CA MET A 262 -16.22 6.51 -1.78
C MET A 262 -15.85 8.02 -1.72
N ASN A 263 -16.70 8.87 -1.14
CA ASN A 263 -16.38 10.28 -0.91
C ASN A 263 -15.47 10.49 0.32
N ASN A 264 -15.34 9.50 1.19
CA ASN A 264 -14.47 9.61 2.36
C ASN A 264 -13.07 9.11 2.02
N SER A 265 -12.15 10.04 1.72
CA SER A 265 -10.80 9.71 1.24
C SER A 265 -10.01 8.83 2.22
N LEU A 266 -10.14 9.07 3.53
CA LEU A 266 -9.38 8.36 4.56
C LEU A 266 -9.77 6.87 4.66
N ILE A 267 -11.07 6.55 4.75
CA ILE A 267 -11.53 5.15 4.79
C ILE A 267 -11.19 4.41 3.49
N VAL A 268 -11.29 5.09 2.34
CA VAL A 268 -10.96 4.47 1.05
C VAL A 268 -9.46 4.21 0.96
N ALA A 269 -8.62 5.16 1.40
CA ALA A 269 -7.16 4.98 1.45
C ALA A 269 -6.75 3.81 2.38
N MET A 270 -7.44 3.65 3.51
CA MET A 270 -7.23 2.52 4.43
C MET A 270 -7.56 1.18 3.79
N VAL A 271 -8.78 1.03 3.23
CA VAL A 271 -9.21 -0.25 2.64
C VAL A 271 -8.40 -0.56 1.38
N MET A 272 -8.11 0.44 0.54
CA MET A 272 -7.28 0.22 -0.65
C MET A 272 -5.81 -0.08 -0.30
N GLY A 273 -5.24 0.59 0.71
CA GLY A 273 -3.90 0.28 1.20
C GLY A 273 -3.82 -1.15 1.74
N SER A 274 -4.77 -1.54 2.60
CA SER A 274 -4.94 -2.91 3.10
C SER A 274 -4.97 -3.93 1.95
N PHE A 275 -5.89 -3.73 1.00
CA PHE A 275 -6.04 -4.61 -0.15
C PHE A 275 -4.75 -4.74 -0.95
N MET A 276 -4.12 -3.61 -1.31
CA MET A 276 -2.90 -3.60 -2.14
C MET A 276 -1.75 -4.33 -1.45
N ILE A 277 -1.54 -4.09 -0.15
CA ILE A 277 -0.47 -4.71 0.64
C ILE A 277 -0.71 -6.21 0.76
N VAL A 278 -1.90 -6.61 1.22
CA VAL A 278 -2.26 -8.02 1.42
C VAL A 278 -2.20 -8.80 0.11
N PHE A 279 -2.65 -8.20 -0.99
CA PHE A 279 -2.65 -8.84 -2.30
C PHE A 279 -1.24 -9.09 -2.85
N ILE A 280 -0.29 -8.18 -2.63
CA ILE A 280 1.13 -8.38 -3.02
C ILE A 280 1.74 -9.60 -2.33
N HIS A 281 1.31 -9.90 -1.11
CA HIS A 281 1.80 -11.03 -0.31
C HIS A 281 0.98 -12.30 -0.49
N SER A 282 -0.17 -12.23 -1.17
CA SER A 282 -1.03 -13.39 -1.37
C SER A 282 -0.43 -14.40 -2.35
N GLY A 283 -0.57 -15.70 -2.03
CA GLY A 283 -0.26 -16.79 -2.96
C GLY A 283 -1.14 -16.79 -4.21
N PHE A 284 -2.30 -16.11 -4.16
CA PHE A 284 -3.12 -15.84 -5.36
C PHE A 284 -2.33 -15.11 -6.44
N ARG A 285 -1.29 -14.36 -6.05
CA ARG A 285 -0.40 -13.70 -7.00
C ARG A 285 0.18 -14.65 -8.04
N GLN A 286 0.63 -15.81 -7.58
CA GLN A 286 1.32 -16.79 -8.42
C GLN A 286 0.38 -17.50 -9.39
N LYS A 287 -0.93 -17.53 -9.09
CA LYS A 287 -1.94 -18.17 -9.93
C LYS A 287 -2.41 -17.31 -11.11
N LEU A 288 -2.03 -16.02 -11.13
CA LEU A 288 -2.41 -15.09 -12.19
C LEU A 288 -1.41 -15.12 -13.36
N PRO A 289 -1.81 -14.78 -14.59
CA PRO A 289 -1.05 -15.04 -15.83
C PRO A 289 0.35 -14.42 -15.95
N GLY A 290 0.79 -13.54 -15.04
CA GLY A 290 2.23 -13.21 -14.91
C GLY A 290 2.83 -13.42 -13.52
N GLY A 291 2.10 -14.09 -12.64
CA GLY A 291 2.63 -14.61 -11.39
C GLY A 291 3.57 -15.80 -11.58
N SER A 292 3.47 -16.49 -12.72
CA SER A 292 4.33 -17.60 -13.08
C SER A 292 5.78 -17.10 -13.22
N PRO A 293 6.72 -17.60 -12.41
CA PRO A 293 8.14 -17.28 -12.58
C PRO A 293 8.59 -17.55 -14.01
N LYS A 294 9.52 -16.74 -14.54
CA LYS A 294 10.17 -17.03 -15.83
C LYS A 294 10.76 -18.43 -15.74
N MET A 295 10.26 -19.34 -16.56
CA MET A 295 10.85 -20.66 -16.67
C MET A 295 12.11 -20.50 -17.51
N HIS A 296 13.28 -20.73 -16.93
CA HIS A 296 14.52 -20.88 -17.69
C HIS A 296 14.67 -22.35 -18.03
N THR A 297 14.71 -22.61 -19.33
CA THR A 297 15.00 -23.94 -19.86
C THR A 297 16.51 -24.09 -19.97
N MET A 298 17.09 -24.83 -19.04
CA MET A 298 18.46 -25.28 -19.18
C MET A 298 18.47 -26.37 -20.25
N THR A 299 19.20 -26.09 -21.35
CA THR A 299 19.37 -27.02 -22.46
C THR A 299 20.81 -27.52 -22.45
N VAL A 300 20.98 -28.84 -22.36
CA VAL A 300 22.28 -29.49 -22.36
C VAL A 300 22.33 -30.40 -23.57
N LYS A 301 23.17 -30.03 -24.55
CA LYS A 301 23.42 -30.86 -25.73
C LYS A 301 24.58 -31.80 -25.42
N VAL A 302 24.38 -33.10 -25.57
CA VAL A 302 25.41 -34.13 -25.33
C VAL A 302 25.84 -34.68 -26.68
N ILE A 303 27.12 -34.59 -27.04
CA ILE A 303 27.59 -35.07 -28.36
C ILE A 303 27.48 -36.61 -28.40
N PRO A 304 26.85 -37.18 -29.45
CA PRO A 304 26.36 -38.56 -29.47
C PRO A 304 27.40 -39.67 -29.60
N GLU A 305 28.71 -39.36 -29.73
CA GLU A 305 29.73 -40.38 -30.06
C GLU A 305 29.85 -41.54 -29.06
N ASN A 306 29.27 -41.42 -27.85
CA ASN A 306 29.23 -42.50 -26.85
C ASN A 306 27.93 -42.48 -26.02
N LEU A 307 26.76 -42.29 -26.62
CA LEU A 307 25.47 -42.33 -25.89
C LEU A 307 24.83 -43.72 -26.02
N PRO A 308 24.84 -44.56 -24.98
CA PRO A 308 24.09 -45.83 -24.99
C PRO A 308 22.58 -45.56 -25.07
N GLU A 309 21.86 -46.43 -25.78
CA GLU A 309 20.47 -46.26 -26.24
C GLU A 309 19.39 -46.02 -25.16
N GLN A 310 19.71 -46.01 -23.85
CA GLN A 310 18.71 -45.96 -22.76
C GLN A 310 19.12 -45.14 -21.52
N HIS A 311 19.61 -43.90 -21.66
CA HIS A 311 20.02 -43.11 -20.49
C HIS A 311 19.16 -41.89 -20.15
N THR A 312 18.76 -41.85 -18.88
CA THR A 312 18.26 -40.67 -18.18
C THR A 312 19.44 -39.85 -17.69
N VAL A 313 19.54 -38.58 -18.10
CA VAL A 313 20.54 -37.63 -17.58
C VAL A 313 19.96 -36.96 -16.34
N TYR A 314 20.77 -36.81 -15.29
CA TYR A 314 20.37 -36.13 -14.06
C TYR A 314 21.17 -34.83 -13.88
N LEU A 315 20.46 -33.78 -13.51
CA LEU A 315 21.01 -32.52 -13.04
C LEU A 315 21.13 -32.57 -11.52
N TYR A 316 22.34 -32.43 -10.99
CA TYR A 316 22.57 -32.31 -9.54
C TYR A 316 22.79 -30.84 -9.21
N MET A 317 21.92 -30.30 -8.36
CA MET A 317 22.03 -28.93 -7.87
C MET A 317 22.37 -28.96 -6.38
N TYR A 318 23.42 -28.25 -5.99
CA TYR A 318 23.85 -28.10 -4.60
C TYR A 318 23.64 -26.66 -4.17
N TYR A 319 23.00 -26.44 -3.03
CA TYR A 319 22.87 -25.10 -2.50
C TYR A 319 24.21 -24.65 -1.92
N ASN A 320 24.69 -23.46 -2.29
CA ASN A 320 26.02 -23.01 -1.89
C ASN A 320 26.19 -22.95 -0.35
N ARG A 321 25.13 -22.62 0.40
CA ARG A 321 25.14 -22.63 1.87
C ARG A 321 24.90 -24.01 2.50
N PHE A 322 24.44 -25.00 1.74
CA PHE A 322 24.07 -26.34 2.23
C PHE A 322 24.54 -27.43 1.23
N PRO A 323 25.86 -27.57 1.03
CA PRO A 323 26.43 -28.46 0.00
C PRO A 323 26.19 -29.95 0.25
N GLU A 324 25.74 -30.33 1.45
CA GLU A 324 25.34 -31.70 1.78
C GLU A 324 23.93 -32.07 1.27
N TYR A 325 23.09 -31.07 0.96
CA TYR A 325 21.75 -31.30 0.43
C TYR A 325 21.74 -31.17 -1.10
N LYS A 326 21.75 -32.32 -1.78
CA LYS A 326 21.66 -32.39 -3.24
C LYS A 326 20.22 -32.49 -3.72
N ILE A 327 19.85 -31.66 -4.69
CA ILE A 327 18.61 -31.80 -5.45
C ILE A 327 18.96 -32.54 -6.74
N THR A 328 18.36 -33.71 -6.94
CA THR A 328 18.56 -34.51 -8.16
C THR A 328 17.36 -34.35 -9.06
N VAL A 329 17.57 -33.90 -10.29
CA VAL A 329 16.49 -33.66 -11.23
C VAL A 329 16.70 -34.46 -12.51
N PRO A 330 15.76 -35.31 -12.93
CA PRO A 330 15.83 -35.94 -14.24
C PRO A 330 15.65 -34.89 -15.34
N MET A 331 16.55 -34.87 -16.31
CA MET A 331 16.39 -34.08 -17.54
C MET A 331 15.62 -34.89 -18.58
N LYS A 332 14.76 -34.21 -19.35
CA LYS A 332 13.98 -34.86 -20.42
C LYS A 332 14.75 -34.79 -21.74
N LEU A 333 14.79 -35.89 -22.48
CA LEU A 333 15.31 -35.89 -23.83
C LEU A 333 14.35 -35.10 -24.74
N SER A 334 14.87 -34.11 -25.44
CA SER A 334 14.18 -33.14 -26.30
C SER A 334 14.91 -33.09 -27.66
N GLY A 335 14.94 -34.22 -28.36
CA GLY A 335 15.66 -34.43 -29.63
C GLY A 335 16.81 -35.44 -29.48
N ASP A 336 17.54 -35.70 -30.57
CA ASP A 336 18.48 -36.84 -30.67
C ASP A 336 19.66 -36.81 -29.69
N SER A 337 19.94 -35.66 -29.07
CA SER A 337 21.09 -35.46 -28.18
C SER A 337 20.90 -34.35 -27.15
N THR A 338 19.69 -33.78 -27.06
CA THR A 338 19.45 -32.57 -26.29
C THR A 338 18.60 -32.91 -25.08
N PHE A 339 19.13 -32.67 -23.89
CA PHE A 339 18.41 -32.81 -22.64
C PHE A 339 17.96 -31.44 -22.17
N THR A 340 16.67 -31.28 -21.92
CA THR A 340 16.10 -30.03 -21.43
C THR A 340 15.52 -30.19 -20.05
N ASN A 341 15.64 -29.14 -19.27
CA ASN A 341 14.90 -29.00 -18.02
C ASN A 341 14.47 -27.56 -17.82
N SER A 342 13.17 -27.35 -17.60
CA SER A 342 12.60 -26.02 -17.39
C SER A 342 12.32 -25.83 -15.91
N TRP A 343 13.02 -24.88 -15.31
CA TRP A 343 12.82 -24.51 -13.92
C TRP A 343 12.51 -23.03 -13.80
N PRO A 344 11.76 -22.61 -12.76
CA PRO A 344 11.55 -21.20 -12.50
C PRO A 344 12.87 -20.49 -12.19
N SER A 345 13.00 -19.23 -12.59
CA SER A 345 14.23 -18.42 -12.50
C SER A 345 14.88 -18.37 -11.12
N TYR A 346 14.06 -18.40 -10.06
CA TYR A 346 14.56 -18.42 -8.69
C TYR A 346 15.20 -19.76 -8.30
N ALA A 347 14.86 -20.86 -8.98
CA ALA A 347 15.39 -22.18 -8.63
C ALA A 347 16.87 -22.37 -9.01
N TYR A 348 17.40 -21.54 -9.92
CA TYR A 348 18.83 -21.57 -10.27
C TYR A 348 19.68 -20.69 -9.36
N LYS A 349 19.07 -19.82 -8.54
CA LYS A 349 19.80 -18.79 -7.79
C LYS A 349 20.42 -19.37 -6.51
N GLY A 350 21.74 -19.29 -6.39
CA GLY A 350 22.48 -19.79 -5.22
C GLY A 350 22.80 -21.29 -5.27
N TYR A 351 22.53 -21.95 -6.40
CA TYR A 351 22.90 -23.34 -6.61
C TYR A 351 24.17 -23.44 -7.46
N LEU A 352 25.10 -24.30 -7.03
CA LEU A 352 26.14 -24.86 -7.88
C LEU A 352 25.53 -26.01 -8.67
N ILE A 353 25.66 -25.97 -9.99
CA ILE A 353 25.02 -26.93 -10.90
C ILE A 353 26.09 -27.89 -11.43
N TYR A 354 25.86 -29.18 -11.24
CA TYR A 354 26.70 -30.25 -11.78
C TYR A 354 25.85 -31.16 -12.68
N LEU A 355 26.37 -31.45 -13.87
CA LEU A 355 25.79 -32.39 -14.80
C LEU A 355 26.50 -33.73 -14.66
N VAL A 356 25.76 -34.82 -14.50
CA VAL A 356 26.37 -36.14 -14.38
C VAL A 356 25.59 -37.15 -15.23
N GLY A 357 26.28 -37.78 -16.18
CA GLY A 357 25.85 -39.00 -16.86
C GLY A 357 26.15 -40.24 -16.02
N LYS A 358 25.23 -41.21 -16.00
CA LYS A 358 25.13 -42.40 -15.10
C LYS A 358 26.50 -42.95 -14.66
N ASP A 359 26.84 -43.02 -13.37
CA ASP A 359 26.13 -43.66 -12.25
C ASP A 359 26.06 -42.73 -11.00
N SER A 360 24.89 -42.60 -10.37
CA SER A 360 24.70 -41.68 -9.23
C SER A 360 25.62 -42.00 -8.04
N LEU A 361 26.05 -43.26 -7.96
CA LEU A 361 26.98 -43.80 -6.98
C LEU A 361 28.45 -43.41 -7.27
N GLN A 362 28.88 -43.36 -8.52
CA GLN A 362 30.25 -42.93 -8.88
C GLN A 362 30.41 -41.41 -8.78
N ALA A 363 29.39 -40.66 -9.17
CA ALA A 363 29.37 -39.20 -9.08
C ALA A 363 29.58 -38.70 -7.64
N ASN A 364 28.92 -39.37 -6.68
CA ASN A 364 29.05 -39.06 -5.27
C ASN A 364 30.49 -39.23 -4.75
N ARG A 365 31.26 -40.20 -5.28
CA ARG A 365 32.66 -40.41 -4.86
C ARG A 365 33.58 -39.30 -5.38
N VAL A 366 33.47 -38.95 -6.66
CA VAL A 366 34.32 -37.91 -7.29
C VAL A 366 34.11 -36.53 -6.65
N ILE A 367 32.89 -36.21 -6.23
CA ILE A 367 32.56 -34.94 -5.58
C ILE A 367 33.08 -34.88 -4.13
N MET A 368 33.02 -36.00 -3.40
CA MET A 368 33.52 -36.07 -2.01
C MET A 368 35.05 -35.96 -1.94
N ASP A 369 35.76 -36.55 -2.90
CA ASP A 369 37.23 -36.57 -2.91
C ASP A 369 37.87 -35.22 -3.30
N ASN A 370 37.15 -34.33 -3.98
CA ASN A 370 37.68 -33.06 -4.50
C ASN A 370 37.14 -31.80 -3.78
N ARG A 371 36.51 -31.96 -2.61
CA ARG A 371 35.78 -30.90 -1.88
C ARG A 371 36.63 -29.67 -1.51
N SER A 372 37.95 -29.80 -1.38
CA SER A 372 38.85 -28.71 -0.96
C SER A 372 39.46 -27.90 -2.11
N LYS A 373 39.15 -28.23 -3.38
CA LYS A 373 39.75 -27.61 -4.58
C LYS A 373 38.76 -26.90 -5.51
N LEU A 374 37.48 -26.82 -5.12
CA LEU A 374 36.40 -26.32 -5.96
C LEU A 374 36.21 -24.79 -5.82
N ASP A 375 37.17 -24.02 -6.30
CA ASP A 375 36.96 -22.62 -6.63
C ASP A 375 36.50 -22.53 -8.10
N SER A 376 35.19 -22.41 -8.30
CA SER A 376 34.48 -22.33 -9.59
C SER A 376 34.49 -23.60 -10.46
N ILE A 377 33.43 -23.75 -11.26
CA ILE A 377 33.06 -24.97 -11.99
C ILE A 377 34.11 -25.28 -13.07
N TYR A 378 35.07 -26.16 -12.77
CA TYR A 378 35.69 -27.00 -13.79
C TYR A 378 34.81 -28.22 -13.97
N LEU A 379 34.05 -28.21 -15.07
CA LEU A 379 33.47 -29.40 -15.65
C LEU A 379 34.64 -30.27 -16.14
N ASP A 380 35.16 -31.15 -15.29
CA ASP A 380 36.08 -32.21 -15.71
C ASP A 380 35.26 -33.29 -16.43
N ILE A 381 35.09 -33.09 -17.73
CA ILE A 381 34.39 -33.97 -18.64
C ILE A 381 35.47 -34.72 -19.44
N PRO A 382 35.33 -36.05 -19.66
CA PRO A 382 36.25 -36.78 -20.53
C PRO A 382 36.43 -36.04 -21.87
N LYS A 383 37.70 -35.85 -22.25
CA LYS A 383 38.30 -34.85 -23.17
C LYS A 383 37.64 -34.49 -24.52
N ASN A 384 36.48 -35.01 -24.90
CA ASN A 384 35.93 -34.91 -26.27
C ASN A 384 34.49 -34.37 -26.37
N LEU A 385 33.99 -33.60 -25.40
CA LEU A 385 32.60 -33.07 -25.41
C LEU A 385 32.57 -31.55 -25.26
N GLU A 386 32.27 -30.83 -26.34
CA GLU A 386 31.98 -29.39 -26.32
C GLU A 386 30.53 -29.12 -25.91
N TYR A 387 30.31 -28.22 -24.95
CA TYR A 387 28.98 -27.76 -24.55
C TYR A 387 28.83 -26.26 -24.84
N HIS A 388 27.75 -25.90 -25.52
CA HIS A 388 27.29 -24.52 -25.64
C HIS A 388 26.17 -24.26 -24.64
N ILE A 389 26.43 -23.38 -23.66
CA ILE A 389 25.40 -22.89 -22.74
C ILE A 389 24.79 -21.65 -23.37
N ASN A 390 23.60 -21.81 -23.97
CA ASN A 390 22.78 -20.69 -24.41
C ASN A 390 21.85 -20.28 -23.25
N TYR A 391 22.08 -19.08 -22.69
CA TYR A 391 21.27 -18.50 -21.61
C TYR A 391 19.98 -17.85 -22.10
#